data_AF-A0A7J8EQS2-F1
#
_entry.id   AF-A0A7J8EQS2-F1
#
_cell.length_a   1.000
_cell.length_b   1.000
_cell.length_c   1.000
_cell.angle_alpha   90.00
_cell.angle_beta   90.00
_cell.angle_gamma   90.00
#
_symmetry.space_group_name_H-M   'P 1'
#
loop_
_entity.id
_entity.type
_entity.pdbx_description
1 polymer ?
#
loop_
_entity_poly.entity_id
_entity_poly.type
_entity_poly.pdbx_seq_one_letter_code
_entity_poly.pdbx_strand_id
1 'polypeptide(L)'
;MIYWLPGFDRDYVKQKAPGFQQVGRLSPVEELRRENISIINVDYKRLFHNGLRDYKAADITINLYIVNKPWVFSLAWCSRIHSVTTDNIELLRQIDYPYYFMVPSYYRIMWLFLDILTVVFIFAIFCFHWWRENQIEKVFESSSSYTDTESISLKRRKSEKAETFSMTVEPLPQAGESPQTPVAPAPDLTRA
;
A
#
# COMPACT_ATOMS: atom_id res chain seq x y z
N MET A 1 28.97 -46.70 9.68
CA MET A 1 28.74 -46.08 11.01
C MET A 1 29.07 -44.60 10.87
N ILE A 2 28.25 -43.68 11.42
CA ILE A 2 28.43 -42.22 11.29
C ILE A 2 28.91 -41.70 12.65
N TYR A 3 29.98 -40.92 12.66
CA TYR A 3 30.55 -40.35 13.88
C TYR A 3 30.51 -38.82 13.84
N TRP A 4 29.79 -38.22 14.79
CA TRP A 4 29.60 -36.77 14.88
C TRP A 4 30.67 -36.15 15.77
N LEU A 5 31.78 -35.70 15.17
CA LEU A 5 32.83 -34.98 15.89
C LEU A 5 32.86 -33.48 15.59
N PRO A 6 33.34 -32.66 16.54
CA PRO A 6 33.83 -31.32 16.24
C PRO A 6 34.87 -31.37 15.12
N GLY A 7 34.96 -30.31 14.32
CA GLY A 7 35.88 -30.25 13.18
C GLY A 7 37.36 -30.44 13.56
N PHE A 8 37.72 -30.13 14.80
CA PHE A 8 39.09 -30.18 15.31
C PHE A 8 39.73 -31.57 15.24
N ASP A 9 38.95 -32.64 15.43
CA ASP A 9 39.48 -34.01 15.47
C ASP A 9 39.37 -34.74 14.13
N ARG A 10 39.02 -34.04 13.04
CA ARG A 10 38.81 -34.67 11.73
C ARG A 10 40.04 -35.41 11.22
N ASP A 11 41.23 -34.85 11.40
CA ASP A 11 42.48 -35.47 10.94
C ASP A 11 42.78 -36.75 11.71
N TYR A 12 42.54 -36.75 13.02
CA TYR A 12 42.64 -37.94 13.84
C TYR A 12 41.68 -39.04 13.35
N VAL A 13 40.44 -38.69 13.03
CA VAL A 13 39.44 -39.65 12.52
C VAL A 13 39.82 -40.18 11.15
N LYS A 14 40.31 -39.32 10.24
CA LYS A 14 40.79 -39.77 8.92
C LYS A 14 41.92 -40.77 9.08
N GLN A 15 42.83 -40.53 10.03
CA GLN A 15 43.93 -41.44 10.30
C GLN A 15 43.48 -42.76 10.94
N LYS A 16 42.60 -42.71 11.93
CA LYS A 16 42.15 -43.91 12.68
C LYS A 16 41.07 -44.71 11.97
N ALA A 17 40.26 -44.06 11.13
CA ALA A 17 39.09 -44.64 10.47
C ALA A 17 38.88 -43.99 9.07
N PRO A 18 39.76 -44.25 8.09
CA PRO A 18 39.75 -43.58 6.78
C PRO A 18 38.50 -43.83 5.93
N GLY A 19 37.74 -44.90 6.22
CA GLY A 19 36.49 -45.21 5.52
C GLY A 19 35.24 -44.55 6.11
N PHE A 20 35.35 -43.78 7.20
CA PHE A 20 34.19 -43.14 7.80
C PHE A 20 33.80 -41.88 7.04
N GLN A 21 32.53 -41.82 6.63
CA GLN A 21 31.96 -40.63 6.01
C GLN A 21 31.96 -39.47 7.01
N GLN A 22 32.62 -38.38 6.62
CA GLN A 22 32.63 -37.16 7.40
C GLN A 22 31.58 -36.18 6.89
N VAL A 23 30.91 -35.50 7.82
CA VAL A 23 29.89 -34.49 7.52
C VAL A 23 30.38 -33.14 8.00
N GLY A 24 30.43 -32.16 7.11
CA GLY A 24 30.84 -30.78 7.36
C GLY A 24 29.78 -29.96 8.09
N ARG A 25 30.20 -28.79 8.58
CA ARG A 25 29.29 -27.70 8.95
C ARG A 25 29.25 -26.70 7.81
N LEU A 26 28.50 -25.61 7.98
CA LEU A 26 28.50 -24.50 7.04
C LEU A 26 29.87 -23.81 7.04
N SER A 27 30.64 -24.03 5.97
CA SER A 27 31.99 -23.53 5.69
C SER A 27 32.10 -23.25 4.18
N PRO A 28 32.98 -22.33 3.73
CA PRO A 28 33.20 -22.07 2.32
C PRO A 28 33.45 -23.34 1.51
N VAL A 29 32.96 -23.37 0.26
CA VAL A 29 33.04 -24.54 -0.61
C VAL A 29 34.49 -24.98 -0.83
N GLU A 30 35.42 -24.03 -0.93
CA GLU A 30 36.85 -24.28 -1.12
C GLU A 30 37.45 -25.04 0.07
N GLU A 31 37.04 -24.70 1.29
CA GLU A 31 37.50 -25.37 2.51
C GLU A 31 36.96 -26.80 2.57
N LEU A 32 35.67 -26.99 2.30
CA LEU A 32 35.05 -28.31 2.25
C LEU A 32 35.71 -29.22 1.21
N ARG A 33 36.05 -28.66 0.04
CA ARG A 33 36.72 -29.40 -1.04
C ARG A 33 38.15 -29.80 -0.64
N ARG A 34 38.89 -28.89 0.01
CA ARG A 34 40.23 -29.18 0.55
C ARG A 34 40.20 -30.30 1.59
N GLU A 35 39.14 -30.38 2.38
CA GLU A 35 38.94 -31.42 3.39
C GLU A 35 38.32 -32.71 2.85
N ASN A 36 38.00 -32.78 1.55
CA ASN A 36 37.29 -33.88 0.90
C ASN A 36 35.92 -34.18 1.55
N ILE A 37 35.18 -33.11 1.87
CA ILE A 37 33.84 -33.18 2.46
C ILE A 37 32.80 -32.91 1.38
N SER A 38 31.97 -33.90 1.10
CA SER A 38 30.86 -33.83 0.13
C SER A 38 29.49 -33.68 0.77
N ILE A 39 29.38 -33.79 2.10
CA ILE A 39 28.11 -33.75 2.84
C ILE A 39 28.21 -32.70 3.94
N ILE A 40 27.22 -31.82 4.07
CA ILE A 40 27.12 -30.85 5.16
C ILE A 40 25.84 -31.03 5.97
N ASN A 41 25.93 -30.77 7.27
CA ASN A 41 24.78 -30.63 8.14
C ASN A 41 24.65 -29.16 8.56
N VAL A 42 23.53 -28.52 8.22
CA VAL A 42 23.40 -27.06 8.30
C VAL A 42 22.03 -26.59 8.79
N ASP A 43 22.04 -25.48 9.53
CA ASP A 43 20.84 -24.76 9.91
C ASP A 43 20.20 -24.03 8.71
N TYR A 44 18.88 -24.19 8.55
CA TYR A 44 18.17 -23.63 7.42
C TYR A 44 18.26 -22.10 7.31
N LYS A 45 18.25 -21.39 8.44
CA LYS A 45 18.31 -19.92 8.45
C LYS A 45 19.64 -19.44 7.86
N ARG A 46 20.73 -20.17 8.13
CA ARG A 46 22.06 -19.83 7.62
C ARG A 46 22.23 -20.23 6.16
N LEU A 47 21.74 -21.41 5.76
CA LEU A 47 21.89 -21.92 4.40
C LEU A 47 21.21 -21.02 3.36
N PHE A 48 19.93 -20.68 3.61
CA PHE A 48 19.13 -19.90 2.65
C PHE A 48 19.57 -18.44 2.57
N HIS A 49 20.23 -17.92 3.61
CA HIS A 49 20.77 -16.55 3.58
C HIS A 49 22.10 -16.45 2.81
N ASN A 50 22.97 -17.46 2.89
CA ASN A 50 24.41 -17.26 2.59
C ASN A 50 25.08 -18.23 1.60
N GLY A 51 24.41 -19.24 1.03
CA GLY A 51 25.21 -20.13 0.17
C GLY A 51 24.54 -21.25 -0.59
N LEU A 52 23.20 -21.39 -0.54
CA LEU A 52 22.51 -22.49 -1.21
C LEU A 52 22.95 -22.71 -2.68
N ARG A 53 23.16 -21.62 -3.43
CA ARG A 53 23.55 -21.70 -4.85
C ARG A 53 24.95 -22.29 -5.02
N ASP A 54 25.90 -21.87 -4.20
CA ASP A 54 27.31 -22.26 -4.33
C ASP A 54 27.53 -23.72 -3.92
N TYR A 55 26.91 -24.16 -2.82
CA TYR A 55 26.95 -25.59 -2.43
C TYR A 55 26.32 -26.49 -3.49
N LYS A 56 25.24 -26.04 -4.14
CA LYS A 56 24.61 -26.80 -5.23
C LYS A 56 25.48 -26.86 -6.49
N ALA A 57 26.12 -25.76 -6.86
CA ALA A 57 27.05 -25.74 -7.98
C ALA A 57 28.26 -26.67 -7.76
N ALA A 58 28.61 -26.90 -6.50
CA ALA A 58 29.69 -27.80 -6.08
C ALA A 58 29.26 -29.26 -5.83
N ASP A 59 28.01 -29.61 -6.12
CA ASP A 59 27.45 -30.97 -5.90
C ASP A 59 27.58 -31.48 -4.45
N ILE A 60 27.46 -30.56 -3.48
CA ILE A 60 27.51 -30.90 -2.06
C ILE A 60 26.13 -31.39 -1.61
N THR A 61 26.10 -32.54 -0.96
CA THR A 61 24.91 -33.08 -0.30
C THR A 61 24.61 -32.27 0.95
N ILE A 62 23.35 -31.86 1.11
CA ILE A 62 22.92 -30.95 2.17
C ILE A 62 21.88 -31.64 3.04
N ASN A 63 22.20 -31.78 4.33
CA ASN A 63 21.24 -32.13 5.38
C ASN A 63 20.85 -30.88 6.18
N LEU A 64 19.55 -30.60 6.26
CA LEU A 64 19.01 -29.42 6.93
C LEU A 64 18.49 -29.76 8.33
N TYR A 65 18.86 -29.01 9.36
CA TYR A 65 18.36 -29.23 10.73
C TYR A 65 18.04 -27.92 11.47
N ILE A 66 17.14 -27.88 12.46
CA ILE A 66 16.02 -28.81 12.68
C ILE A 66 14.79 -28.26 11.96
N VAL A 67 14.13 -29.08 11.15
CA VAL A 67 12.97 -28.69 10.34
C VAL A 67 11.70 -29.23 10.99
N ASN A 68 11.04 -28.42 11.83
CA ASN A 68 9.83 -28.83 12.56
C ASN A 68 8.53 -28.23 12.01
N LYS A 69 8.61 -27.31 11.04
CA LYS A 69 7.44 -26.59 10.49
C LYS A 69 7.14 -27.03 9.05
N PRO A 70 5.85 -27.21 8.66
CA PRO A 70 5.49 -27.66 7.32
C PRO A 70 6.01 -26.75 6.19
N TRP A 71 5.96 -25.43 6.39
CA TRP A 71 6.41 -24.47 5.39
C TRP A 71 7.92 -24.46 5.20
N VAL A 72 8.72 -24.76 6.24
CA VAL A 72 10.19 -24.87 6.12
C VAL A 72 10.53 -26.14 5.35
N PHE A 73 9.83 -27.24 5.64
CA PHE A 73 9.98 -28.48 4.88
C PHE A 73 9.62 -28.29 3.41
N SER A 74 8.53 -27.57 3.14
CA SER A 74 8.12 -27.20 1.78
C SER A 74 9.16 -26.34 1.06
N LEU A 75 9.78 -25.40 1.77
CA LEU A 75 10.90 -24.61 1.24
C LEU A 75 12.09 -25.50 0.88
N ALA A 76 12.46 -26.45 1.75
CA ALA A 76 13.53 -27.41 1.48
C ALA A 76 13.22 -28.30 0.27
N TRP A 77 11.97 -28.76 0.14
CA TRP A 77 11.48 -29.55 -0.99
C TRP A 77 11.57 -28.78 -2.31
N CYS A 78 10.98 -27.58 -2.37
CA CYS A 78 11.05 -26.71 -3.55
C CYS A 78 12.50 -26.34 -3.90
N SER A 79 13.34 -26.21 -2.88
CA SER A 79 14.77 -25.93 -3.04
C SER A 79 15.60 -27.16 -3.37
N ARG A 80 14.99 -28.34 -3.62
CA ARG A 80 15.68 -29.62 -3.89
C ARG A 80 16.85 -29.87 -2.94
N ILE A 81 16.59 -29.78 -1.64
CA ILE A 81 17.53 -30.20 -0.59
C ILE A 81 17.50 -31.73 -0.45
N HIS A 82 18.63 -32.34 -0.12
CA HIS A 82 18.80 -33.80 -0.14
C HIS A 82 18.13 -34.49 1.03
N SER A 83 18.27 -33.94 2.23
CA SER A 83 17.65 -34.49 3.43
C SER A 83 17.36 -33.43 4.48
N VAL A 84 16.43 -33.75 5.38
CA VAL A 84 16.09 -32.91 6.54
C VAL A 84 16.11 -33.74 7.81
N THR A 85 16.44 -33.12 8.92
CA THR A 85 16.32 -33.68 10.27
C THR A 85 15.18 -32.96 10.98
N THR A 86 14.24 -33.73 11.52
CA THR A 86 13.00 -33.23 12.15
C THR A 86 12.74 -33.97 13.45
N ASP A 87 12.18 -33.27 14.43
CA ASP A 87 11.62 -33.87 15.65
C ASP A 87 10.12 -34.15 15.50
N ASN A 88 9.48 -33.63 14.45
CA ASN A 88 8.03 -33.70 14.25
C ASN A 88 7.68 -34.48 12.97
N ILE A 89 8.07 -35.76 12.95
CA ILE A 89 7.86 -36.64 11.80
C ILE A 89 6.37 -36.87 11.51
N GLU A 90 5.52 -36.93 12.54
CA GLU A 90 4.08 -37.18 12.36
C GLU A 90 3.40 -36.09 11.55
N LEU A 91 3.80 -34.83 11.77
CA LEU A 91 3.28 -33.69 11.03
C LEU A 91 3.90 -33.60 9.62
N LEU A 92 5.20 -33.83 9.47
CA LEU A 92 5.85 -33.73 8.15
C LEU A 92 5.46 -34.89 7.22
N ARG A 93 5.17 -36.07 7.76
CA ARG A 93 4.75 -37.25 6.99
C ARG A 93 3.41 -37.05 6.27
N GLN A 94 2.56 -36.16 6.77
CA GLN A 94 1.25 -35.86 6.17
C GLN A 94 1.35 -34.85 5.01
N ILE A 95 2.55 -34.37 4.68
CA ILE A 95 2.76 -33.38 3.63
C ILE A 95 2.97 -34.09 2.29
N ASP A 96 1.92 -34.16 1.49
CA ASP A 96 1.97 -34.77 0.15
C ASP A 96 2.42 -33.78 -0.95
N TYR A 97 2.33 -32.48 -0.67
CA TYR A 97 2.73 -31.41 -1.58
C TYR A 97 3.30 -30.22 -0.79
N PRO A 98 4.21 -29.43 -1.39
CA PRO A 98 4.79 -28.29 -0.71
C PRO A 98 3.73 -27.22 -0.43
N TYR A 99 3.66 -26.78 0.83
CA TYR A 99 2.94 -25.58 1.21
C TYR A 99 3.56 -24.37 0.51
N TYR A 100 2.81 -23.81 -0.44
CA TYR A 100 3.19 -22.59 -1.14
C TYR A 100 3.03 -21.39 -0.20
N PHE A 101 4.15 -20.81 0.25
CA PHE A 101 4.08 -19.63 1.10
C PHE A 101 3.74 -18.35 0.31
N MET A 102 4.08 -18.29 -0.98
CA MET A 102 3.57 -17.35 -2.00
C MET A 102 4.37 -17.57 -3.29
N VAL A 103 3.73 -17.97 -4.39
CA VAL A 103 4.36 -17.96 -5.72
C VAL A 103 4.61 -16.49 -6.12
N PRO A 104 5.67 -16.14 -6.90
CA PRO A 104 5.87 -14.77 -7.38
C PRO A 104 4.65 -14.15 -8.06
N SER A 105 3.80 -14.97 -8.69
CA SER A 105 2.50 -14.55 -9.23
C SER A 105 1.54 -14.08 -8.14
N TYR A 106 1.47 -14.76 -7.00
CA TYR A 106 0.62 -14.41 -5.88
C TYR A 106 1.06 -13.11 -5.21
N TYR A 107 2.37 -12.89 -5.10
CA TYR A 107 2.92 -11.61 -4.65
C TYR A 107 2.50 -10.46 -5.57
N ARG A 108 2.62 -10.64 -6.89
CA ARG A 108 2.18 -9.64 -7.88
C ARG A 108 0.67 -9.35 -7.78
N ILE A 109 -0.13 -10.40 -7.63
CA ILE A 109 -1.59 -10.28 -7.46
C ILE A 109 -1.92 -9.52 -6.18
N MET A 110 -1.26 -9.83 -5.06
CA MET A 110 -1.47 -9.13 -3.78
C MET A 110 -1.14 -7.64 -3.88
N TRP A 111 -0.03 -7.28 -4.53
CA TRP A 111 0.30 -5.87 -4.80
C TRP A 111 -0.71 -5.18 -5.71
N LEU A 112 -1.20 -5.85 -6.76
CA LEU A 112 -2.24 -5.31 -7.63
C LEU A 112 -3.54 -5.07 -6.87
N PHE A 113 -3.94 -6.01 -6.01
CA PHE A 113 -5.13 -5.84 -5.16
C PHE A 113 -4.98 -4.66 -4.21
N LEU A 114 -3.80 -4.48 -3.61
CA LEU A 114 -3.52 -3.34 -2.74
C LEU A 114 -3.64 -2.02 -3.51
N ASP A 115 -3.10 -1.96 -4.73
CA ASP A 115 -3.17 -0.79 -5.61
C ASP A 115 -4.61 -0.46 -6.06
N ILE A 116 -5.41 -1.48 -6.41
CA ILE A 116 -6.82 -1.27 -6.71
C ILE A 116 -7.56 -0.74 -5.48
N LEU A 117 -7.28 -1.30 -4.31
CA LEU A 117 -7.92 -0.89 -3.06
C LEU A 117 -7.59 0.57 -2.72
N THR A 118 -6.34 1.02 -2.90
CA THR A 118 -5.96 2.42 -2.67
C THR A 118 -6.65 3.35 -3.65
N VAL A 119 -6.72 3.01 -4.94
CA VAL A 119 -7.44 3.81 -5.95
C VAL A 119 -8.93 3.93 -5.61
N VAL A 120 -9.57 2.84 -5.19
CA VAL A 120 -10.98 2.85 -4.75
C VAL A 120 -11.16 3.75 -3.54
N PHE A 121 -10.27 3.69 -2.54
CA PHE A 121 -10.33 4.57 -1.37
C PHE A 121 -10.16 6.04 -1.74
N ILE A 122 -9.20 6.35 -2.60
CA ILE A 122 -8.97 7.71 -3.10
C ILE A 122 -10.23 8.23 -3.81
N PHE A 123 -10.79 7.44 -4.73
CA PHE A 123 -12.01 7.80 -5.45
C PHE A 123 -13.20 8.00 -4.50
N ALA A 124 -13.37 7.11 -3.51
CA ALA A 124 -14.42 7.24 -2.50
C ALA A 124 -14.30 8.54 -1.69
N ILE A 125 -13.08 8.92 -1.29
CA ILE A 125 -12.82 10.19 -0.60
C ILE A 125 -13.14 11.37 -1.51
N PHE A 126 -12.71 11.36 -2.76
CA PHE A 126 -13.01 12.43 -3.72
C PHE A 126 -14.52 12.58 -3.96
N CYS A 127 -15.23 11.47 -4.19
CA CYS A 127 -16.68 11.48 -4.34
C CYS A 127 -17.38 12.00 -3.08
N PHE A 128 -16.90 11.62 -1.89
CA PHE A 128 -17.42 12.12 -0.63
C PHE A 128 -17.22 13.64 -0.49
N HIS A 129 -16.02 14.14 -0.81
CA HIS A 129 -15.73 15.58 -0.81
C HIS A 129 -16.60 16.33 -1.81
N TRP A 130 -16.72 15.83 -3.05
CA TRP A 130 -17.56 16.42 -4.09
C TRP A 130 -19.05 16.44 -3.69
N TRP A 131 -19.56 15.33 -3.15
CA TRP A 131 -20.94 15.26 -2.68
C TRP A 131 -21.20 16.26 -1.57
N ARG A 132 -20.28 16.38 -0.59
CA ARG A 132 -20.40 17.33 0.52
C ARG A 132 -20.44 18.79 0.03
N GLU A 133 -19.56 19.18 -0.89
CA GLU A 133 -19.53 20.55 -1.42
C GLU A 133 -20.85 20.90 -2.12
N ASN A 134 -21.36 20.00 -2.98
CA ASN A 134 -22.65 20.20 -3.64
C ASN A 134 -23.82 20.33 -2.65
N GLN A 135 -23.77 19.72 -1.47
CA GLN A 135 -24.81 19.93 -0.45
C GLN A 135 -24.70 21.31 0.20
N ILE A 136 -23.49 21.81 0.41
CA ILE A 136 -23.26 23.16 0.97
C ILE A 136 -23.74 24.22 -0.02
N GLU A 137 -23.42 24.08 -1.31
CA GLU A 137 -23.88 24.98 -2.36
C GLU A 137 -25.42 25.00 -2.46
N LYS A 138 -26.08 23.85 -2.43
CA LYS A 138 -27.56 23.77 -2.42
C LYS A 138 -28.21 24.42 -1.20
N VAL A 139 -27.58 24.30 -0.02
CA VAL A 139 -28.05 24.95 1.21
C VAL A 139 -27.86 26.48 1.14
N PHE A 140 -26.79 26.95 0.51
CA PHE A 140 -26.53 28.38 0.32
C PHE A 140 -27.45 29.00 -0.74
N GLU A 141 -27.65 28.35 -1.90
CA GLU A 141 -28.57 28.82 -2.94
C GLU A 141 -30.02 28.88 -2.43
N SER A 142 -30.47 27.84 -1.72
CA SER A 142 -31.79 27.85 -1.11
C SER A 142 -31.90 29.00 -0.09
N SER A 143 -30.94 29.18 0.81
CA SER A 143 -30.96 30.29 1.78
C SER A 143 -30.96 31.67 1.13
N SER A 144 -30.17 31.87 0.07
CA SER A 144 -30.13 33.13 -0.70
C SER A 144 -31.48 33.43 -1.36
N SER A 145 -32.09 32.43 -2.01
CA SER A 145 -33.40 32.57 -2.66
C SER A 145 -34.54 32.90 -1.68
N TYR A 146 -34.51 32.36 -0.45
CA TYR A 146 -35.46 32.72 0.60
C TYR A 146 -35.26 34.18 1.06
N THR A 147 -34.03 34.62 1.29
CA THR A 147 -33.74 36.01 1.69
C THR A 147 -34.10 37.03 0.60
N ASP A 148 -33.91 36.69 -0.67
CA ASP A 148 -34.26 37.58 -1.78
C ASP A 148 -35.79 37.70 -1.93
N THR A 149 -36.52 36.58 -1.84
CA THR A 149 -37.99 36.56 -1.87
C THR A 149 -38.61 37.31 -0.69
N GLU A 150 -38.05 37.16 0.51
CA GLU A 150 -38.51 37.88 1.71
C GLU A 150 -38.29 39.39 1.57
N SER A 151 -37.11 39.81 1.06
CA SER A 151 -36.79 41.22 0.84
C SER A 151 -37.69 41.89 -0.22
N ILE A 152 -38.00 41.17 -1.30
CA ILE A 152 -38.91 41.61 -2.37
C ILE A 152 -40.34 41.74 -1.82
N SER A 153 -40.80 40.78 -1.00
CA SER A 153 -42.14 40.81 -0.39
C SER A 153 -42.30 41.97 0.61
N LEU A 154 -41.25 42.29 1.37
CA LEU A 154 -41.18 43.44 2.29
C LEU A 154 -41.21 44.77 1.54
N LYS A 155 -40.47 44.88 0.43
CA LYS A 155 -40.51 46.07 -0.45
C LYS A 155 -41.91 46.27 -1.04
N ARG A 156 -42.57 45.20 -1.50
CA ARG A 156 -43.91 45.25 -2.08
C ARG A 156 -44.96 45.71 -1.06
N ARG A 157 -44.97 45.15 0.15
CA ARG A 157 -45.86 45.61 1.24
C ARG A 157 -45.64 47.08 1.62
N LYS A 158 -44.39 47.55 1.56
CA LYS A 158 -44.05 48.95 1.87
C LYS A 158 -44.54 49.91 0.77
N SER A 159 -44.51 49.47 -0.49
CA SER A 159 -45.08 50.20 -1.64
C SER A 159 -46.61 50.28 -1.56
N GLU A 160 -47.29 49.17 -1.25
CA GLU A 160 -48.76 49.15 -1.09
C GLU A 160 -49.25 50.03 0.06
N LYS A 161 -48.52 50.04 1.20
CA LYS A 161 -48.81 50.95 2.32
C LYS A 161 -48.58 52.42 1.98
N ALA A 162 -47.63 52.73 1.08
CA ALA A 162 -47.39 54.10 0.64
C ALA A 162 -48.47 54.57 -0.35
N GLU A 163 -48.94 53.70 -1.25
CA GLU A 163 -50.01 54.00 -2.21
C GLU A 163 -51.39 54.14 -1.55
N THR A 164 -51.65 53.43 -0.45
CA THR A 164 -52.92 53.56 0.30
C THR A 164 -53.03 54.91 1.03
N PHE A 165 -51.92 55.63 1.22
CA PHE A 165 -51.91 56.97 1.84
C PHE A 165 -52.00 58.12 0.83
N SER A 166 -52.02 57.83 -0.48
CA SER A 166 -52.03 58.83 -1.55
C SER A 166 -53.21 58.65 -2.51
N MET A 167 -54.44 58.62 -1.98
CA MET A 167 -55.65 58.89 -2.77
C MET A 167 -56.51 59.89 -2.01
N THR A 168 -56.44 61.17 -2.38
CA THR A 168 -57.59 62.04 -2.71
C THR A 168 -57.11 63.42 -3.21
N VAL A 169 -57.66 63.79 -4.38
CA VAL A 169 -57.67 65.06 -5.15
C VAL A 169 -56.64 65.25 -6.28
N GLU A 170 -57.19 65.26 -7.51
CA GLU A 170 -56.60 65.54 -8.85
C GLU A 170 -57.06 66.96 -9.36
N PRO A 171 -56.68 67.48 -10.56
CA PRO A 171 -55.85 68.68 -10.80
C PRO A 171 -56.57 69.85 -11.55
N LEU A 172 -55.99 71.03 -11.88
CA LEU A 172 -55.10 71.38 -13.04
C LEU A 172 -55.14 72.96 -13.27
N PRO A 173 -54.51 73.61 -14.29
CA PRO A 173 -53.10 74.05 -14.50
C PRO A 173 -52.88 75.59 -14.69
N GLN A 174 -51.60 75.98 -14.88
CA GLN A 174 -51.00 77.07 -15.73
C GLN A 174 -49.91 77.85 -14.95
N ALA A 175 -48.82 78.41 -15.50
CA ALA A 175 -48.13 78.40 -16.78
C ALA A 175 -46.74 79.07 -16.57
N GLY A 176 -45.77 78.83 -17.47
CA GLY A 176 -44.50 79.60 -17.63
C GLY A 176 -43.37 79.17 -16.69
N GLU A 177 -42.08 79.16 -17.05
CA GLU A 177 -41.31 79.56 -18.24
C GLU A 177 -39.89 78.92 -18.07
N SER A 178 -39.18 78.66 -19.17
CA SER A 178 -37.77 78.18 -19.21
C SER A 178 -36.79 79.37 -18.98
N PRO A 179 -35.44 79.27 -19.10
CA PRO A 179 -34.50 78.15 -19.32
C PRO A 179 -33.28 78.20 -18.32
N GLN A 180 -32.35 77.25 -18.22
CA GLN A 180 -31.22 77.00 -19.12
C GLN A 180 -30.33 75.88 -18.53
N THR A 181 -29.81 74.99 -19.38
CA THR A 181 -28.54 74.26 -19.17
C THR A 181 -27.40 75.15 -19.67
N PRO A 182 -26.13 74.98 -19.24
CA PRO A 182 -25.27 74.13 -20.07
C PRO A 182 -24.04 73.47 -19.36
N VAL A 183 -23.45 72.53 -20.10
CA VAL A 183 -22.01 72.14 -20.13
C VAL A 183 -21.52 71.02 -19.19
N ALA A 184 -21.16 69.89 -19.82
CA ALA A 184 -20.15 68.92 -19.37
C ALA A 184 -18.73 69.42 -19.71
N PRO A 185 -17.65 68.92 -19.09
CA PRO A 185 -16.97 67.79 -19.74
C PRO A 185 -16.23 66.81 -18.79
N ALA A 186 -16.00 65.58 -19.27
CA ALA A 186 -14.89 64.68 -18.88
C ALA A 186 -13.54 65.26 -19.41
N PRO A 187 -12.32 64.68 -19.26
CA PRO A 187 -11.86 63.37 -18.76
C PRO A 187 -10.80 63.57 -17.63
N ASP A 188 -9.97 62.66 -17.13
CA ASP A 188 -8.98 61.84 -17.82
C ASP A 188 -8.16 60.98 -16.84
N LEU A 189 -7.66 59.89 -17.40
CA LEU A 189 -6.56 58.98 -17.10
C LEU A 189 -5.64 59.10 -15.87
N THR A 190 -5.04 57.92 -15.60
CA THR A 190 -3.72 57.61 -14.99
C THR A 190 -3.62 57.72 -13.46
N ARG A 191 -2.93 56.83 -12.72
CA ARG A 191 -1.77 55.95 -12.97
C ARG A 191 -1.78 54.88 -11.84
N ALA A 192 -1.47 53.61 -12.14
CA ALA A 192 -0.18 52.95 -11.85
C ALA A 192 0.21 52.93 -10.36
#